data_AF-A0A9X1C665-F1
#
_entry.id   AF-A0A9X1C665-F1
#
_cell.length_a   1.000
_cell.length_b   1.000
_cell.length_c   1.000
_cell.angle_alpha   90.00
_cell.angle_beta   90.00
_cell.angle_gamma   90.00
#
_symmetry.space_group_name_H-M   'P 1'
#
loop_
_entity.id
_entity.type
_entity.pdbx_description
1 polymer ?
#
loop_
_entity_poly.entity_id
_entity_poly.type
_entity_poly.pdbx_seq_one_letter_code
_entity_poly.pdbx_strand_id
1 'polypeptide(L)' 'GSDFTDEERDLLRALNWLKSKFKLTEMLELGKAALDAPEPEAFPRHLERMRLDRPQGLKEDLYQRLLLAGLQATAH' A
#
# COMPACT_ATOMS: atom_id res chain seq x y z
N GLY A 1 23.30 9.93 6.52
CA GLY A 1 22.23 9.36 7.36
C GLY A 1 20.99 9.33 6.52
N SER A 2 20.16 8.29 6.58
CA SER A 2 18.95 8.27 5.76
C SER A 2 17.81 8.89 6.56
N ASP A 3 17.50 10.15 6.24
CA ASP A 3 16.42 10.97 6.81
C ASP A 3 14.99 10.50 6.42
N PHE A 4 14.77 9.18 6.37
CA PHE A 4 13.44 8.62 6.17
C PHE A 4 12.81 8.33 7.52
N THR A 5 11.62 8.88 7.73
CA THR A 5 10.70 8.53 8.82
C THR A 5 10.31 7.05 8.73
N ASP A 6 9.83 6.48 9.83
CA ASP A 6 9.38 5.08 9.87
C ASP A 6 8.26 4.84 8.85
N GLU A 7 7.33 5.78 8.72
CA GLU A 7 6.27 5.76 7.72
C GLU A 7 6.82 5.72 6.29
N GLU A 8 7.86 6.49 5.98
CA GLU A 8 8.48 6.48 4.64
C GLU A 8 9.20 5.17 4.34
N ARG A 9 9.80 4.53 5.35
CA ARG A 9 10.43 3.21 5.20
C ARG A 9 9.38 2.14 4.94
N ASP A 10 8.26 2.18 5.64
CA ASP A 10 7.14 1.27 5.43
C ASP A 10 6.53 1.44 4.04
N LEU A 11 6.31 2.68 3.62
CA LEU A 11 5.84 2.99 2.26
C LEU A 11 6.82 2.45 1.21
N LEU A 12 8.12 2.63 1.39
CA LEU A 12 9.12 2.08 0.47
C LEU A 12 9.07 0.55 0.39
N ARG A 13 8.89 -0.15 1.53
CA ARG A 13 8.73 -1.61 1.55
C ARG A 13 7.46 -2.05 0.83
N ALA A 14 6.32 -1.44 1.16
CA ALA A 14 5.02 -1.73 0.55
C ALA A 14 5.04 -1.49 -0.98
N LEU A 15 5.57 -0.36 -1.43
CA LEU A 15 5.67 -0.03 -2.85
C LEU A 15 6.59 -0.98 -3.61
N ASN A 16 7.70 -1.42 -3.01
CA ASN A 16 8.57 -2.43 -3.61
C ASN A 16 7.90 -3.80 -3.69
N TRP A 17 7.14 -4.19 -2.66
CA TRP A 17 6.36 -5.41 -2.68
C TRP A 17 5.32 -5.39 -3.80
N LEU A 18 4.56 -4.29 -3.92
CA LEU A 18 3.59 -4.09 -5.02
C LEU A 18 4.27 -4.22 -6.38
N LYS A 19 5.41 -3.54 -6.58
CA LYS A 19 6.19 -3.60 -7.83
C LYS A 19 6.68 -5.01 -8.15
N SER A 20 7.01 -5.82 -7.15
CA SER A 20 7.43 -7.22 -7.33
C SER A 20 6.27 -8.09 -7.82
N LYS A 21 5.06 -7.87 -7.27
CA LYS A 21 3.84 -8.60 -7.66
C LYS A 21 3.35 -8.30 -9.07
N PHE A 22 3.66 -7.12 -9.62
CA PHE A 22 3.40 -6.79 -11.03
C PHE A 22 4.37 -7.46 -12.02
N LYS A 23 5.59 -7.80 -11.59
CA LYS A 23 6.63 -8.36 -12.47
C LYS A 23 6.51 -9.87 -12.65
N LEU A 24 5.93 -10.53 -11.67
CA LEU A 24 5.56 -11.94 -11.74
C LEU A 24 4.11 -12.02 -12.22
N THR A 25 3.69 -13.13 -12.80
CA THR A 25 2.31 -13.40 -13.28
C THR A 25 1.26 -13.43 -12.14
N GLU A 26 1.56 -12.83 -11.00
CA GLU A 26 0.84 -12.80 -9.72
C GLU A 26 -0.14 -11.61 -9.63
N MET A 27 -0.64 -11.11 -10.76
CA MET A 27 -1.71 -10.09 -10.75
C MET A 27 -2.97 -10.58 -10.02
N LEU A 28 -3.23 -11.88 -10.01
CA LEU A 28 -4.34 -12.48 -9.24
C LEU A 28 -4.13 -12.34 -7.73
N GLU A 29 -2.92 -12.62 -7.24
CA GLU A 29 -2.56 -12.46 -5.82
C GLU A 29 -2.59 -11.00 -5.41
N LEU A 30 -2.17 -10.10 -6.31
CA LEU A 30 -2.28 -8.65 -6.09
C LEU A 30 -3.74 -8.20 -5.94
N GLY A 31 -4.62 -8.69 -6.82
CA GLY A 31 -6.05 -8.41 -6.74
C GLY A 31 -6.68 -8.95 -5.45
N LYS A 32 -6.30 -10.16 -5.04
CA LYS A 32 -6.75 -10.76 -3.78
C LYS A 32 -6.29 -9.94 -2.57
N ALA A 33 -5.02 -9.54 -2.55
CA ALA A 33 -4.48 -8.72 -1.46
C ALA A 33 -5.19 -7.36 -1.36
N ALA A 34 -5.55 -6.74 -2.50
CA ALA A 34 -6.34 -5.50 -2.49
C ALA A 34 -7.76 -5.71 -1.91
N LEU A 35 -8.36 -6.88 -2.10
CA LEU A 35 -9.66 -7.21 -1.50
C LEU A 35 -9.55 -7.50 0.00
N ASP A 36 -8.45 -8.11 0.44
CA ASP A 36 -8.16 -8.44 1.84
C ASP A 36 -7.50 -7.28 2.62
N ALA A 37 -7.30 -6.14 1.94
CA ALA A 37 -6.62 -4.99 2.51
C ALA A 37 -7.27 -4.52 3.82
N PRO A 38 -6.48 -4.15 4.83
CA PRO A 38 -6.99 -3.67 6.11
C PRO A 38 -7.74 -2.35 5.94
N GLU A 39 -8.52 -1.98 6.95
CA GLU A 39 -9.21 -0.68 6.94
C GLU A 39 -8.21 0.49 6.91
N PRO A 40 -8.56 1.61 6.23
CA PRO A 40 -7.67 2.77 6.11
C PRO A 40 -7.26 3.36 7.46
N GLU A 41 -8.06 3.16 8.49
CA GLU A 41 -7.79 3.56 9.89
C GLU A 41 -6.62 2.80 10.53
N ALA A 42 -6.18 1.67 9.95
CA ALA A 42 -5.00 0.96 10.42
C ALA A 42 -3.68 1.67 10.05
N PHE A 43 -3.67 2.45 8.97
CA PHE A 43 -2.47 3.13 8.45
C PHE A 43 -2.73 4.60 8.07
N PRO A 44 -3.32 5.44 8.94
CA PRO A 44 -3.79 6.77 8.57
C PRO A 44 -2.65 7.69 8.10
N ARG A 45 -1.49 7.65 8.79
CA ARG A 45 -0.34 8.48 8.46
C ARG A 45 0.28 8.11 7.11
N HIS A 46 0.34 6.82 6.79
CA HIS A 46 0.86 6.34 5.50
C HIS A 46 -0.06 6.78 4.36
N LEU A 47 -1.37 6.76 4.58
CA LEU A 47 -2.36 7.25 3.62
C LEU A 47 -2.24 8.76 3.40
N GLU A 48 -2.13 9.56 4.46
CA GLU A 48 -1.94 11.02 4.36
C GLU A 48 -0.68 11.38 3.58
N ARG A 49 0.44 10.68 3.82
CA ARG A 49 1.69 10.88 3.08
C ARG A 49 1.53 10.63 1.58
N MET A 50 0.69 9.66 1.22
CA MET A 50 0.39 9.28 -0.16
C MET A 50 -0.81 10.03 -0.76
N ARG A 51 -1.48 10.91 0.03
CA ARG A 51 -2.74 11.58 -0.32
C ARG A 51 -3.86 10.61 -0.71
N LEU A 52 -3.89 9.46 -0.04
CA LEU A 52 -4.89 8.42 -0.20
C LEU A 52 -5.80 8.32 1.03
N ASP A 53 -5.75 9.27 1.95
CA ASP A 53 -6.65 9.35 3.11
C ASP A 53 -8.10 9.66 2.70
N ARG A 54 -8.28 10.35 1.57
CA ARG A 54 -9.59 10.67 0.97
C ARG A 54 -9.58 10.41 -0.54
N PRO A 55 -9.67 9.14 -0.97
CA PRO A 55 -9.61 8.79 -2.39
C PRO A 55 -10.79 9.38 -3.16
N GLN A 56 -10.50 10.01 -4.31
CA GLN A 56 -11.53 10.58 -5.19
C GLN A 56 -11.77 9.69 -6.42
N GLY A 57 -12.68 8.74 -6.26
CA GLY A 57 -13.12 7.84 -7.33
C GLY A 57 -12.38 6.50 -7.36
N LEU A 58 -12.78 5.64 -8.30
CA LEU A 58 -12.41 4.21 -8.32
C LEU A 58 -10.90 3.95 -8.41
N LYS A 59 -10.17 4.82 -9.11
CA LYS A 59 -8.73 4.67 -9.30
C LYS A 59 -7.96 4.89 -8.00
N GLU A 60 -8.29 5.94 -7.27
CA GLU A 60 -7.66 6.26 -5.99
C GLU A 60 -8.07 5.27 -4.90
N ASP A 61 -9.32 4.78 -4.92
CA ASP A 61 -9.77 3.71 -4.04
C ASP A 61 -8.94 2.44 -4.24
N LEU A 62 -8.74 2.04 -5.50
CA LEU A 62 -7.87 0.91 -5.82
C LEU A 62 -6.42 1.13 -5.35
N TYR A 63 -5.88 2.33 -5.51
CA TYR A 63 -4.53 2.66 -5.03
C TYR A 63 -4.44 2.62 -3.51
N GLN A 64 -5.45 3.11 -2.79
CA GLN A 64 -5.54 3.02 -1.34
C GLN A 64 -5.52 1.55 -0.90
N ARG A 65 -6.37 0.71 -1.51
CA ARG A 65 -6.44 -0.72 -1.18
C ARG A 65 -5.14 -1.46 -1.46
N LEU A 66 -4.52 -1.20 -2.62
CA LEU A 66 -3.22 -1.80 -2.96
C LEU A 66 -2.13 -1.37 -1.98
N LEU A 67 -2.12 -0.09 -1.60
CA LEU A 67 -1.16 0.42 -0.63
C LEU A 67 -1.33 -0.25 0.73
N LEU A 68 -2.57 -0.33 1.22
CA LEU A 68 -2.91 -0.96 2.50
C LEU A 68 -2.52 -2.45 2.51
N ALA A 69 -2.78 -3.16 1.42
CA ALA A 69 -2.36 -4.54 1.23
C ALA A 69 -0.83 -4.70 1.30
N GLY A 70 -0.09 -3.80 0.63
CA GLY A 70 1.37 -3.79 0.66
C GLY A 70 1.94 -3.47 2.04
N LEU A 71 1.33 -2.53 2.77
CA LEU A 71 1.71 -2.18 4.15
C LEU A 71 1.50 -3.37 5.08
N GLN A 72 0.34 -4.03 5.01
CA GLN A 72 0.07 -5.25 5.77
C GLN A 72 1.04 -6.38 5.43
N ALA A 73 1.30 -6.61 4.14
CA ALA A 73 2.20 -7.68 3.70
C ALA A 73 3.66 -7.46 4.11
N THR A 74 4.05 -6.22 4.42
CA THR A 74 5.42 -5.85 4.80
C THR A 74 5.54 -5.35 6.24
N ALA A 75 4.47 -5.45 7.04
CA ALA A 75 4.46 -5.08 8.45
C ALA A 75 5.19 -6.09 9.37
N HIS A 76 5.76 -7.15 8.80
CA HIS A 76 6.52 -8.20 9.48
C HIS A 76 8.03 -7.91 9.54
#